data_AF-A0AAP6GC84-F1
#
_entry.id   AF-A0AAP6GC84-F1
#
_cell.length_a   1.000
_cell.length_b   1.000
_cell.length_c   1.000
_cell.angle_alpha   90.00
_cell.angle_beta   90.00
_cell.angle_gamma   90.00
#
_symmetry.space_group_name_H-M   'P 1'
#
loop_
_entity.id
_entity.type
_entity.pdbx_description
1 polymer ?
#
loop_
_entity_poly.entity_id
_entity_poly.type
_entity_poly.pdbx_seq_one_letter_code
_entity_poly.pdbx_strand_id
1 'polypeptide(L)'
;MENTSSLNGFGHGIEQWVQQMERLTPLTGQDTYQQLQELLRQRDLDALLAIFAERVAKIVRIHTLHLDCGQPHSLIAHAPQARQMLHSYRFELRGQHEQLLGQLQYELEQPLSDSQRRQLGQYHQLFCLPLPLYLRLSRLEQQVRLDHLTGLGNRSYFDEAIGRAVEQHCREPHGLVLVLLDLDRFKQVNDTWGHPVGDLVLSRFAQLLQGCIRGTDQAFRLGGDEFALLLQPADPEAWRPVWLRLQHVLHSHKELSAFSVGCSLGAASWHSGMDVQRLYATADAHLYARKKAGVNGPSE
;
A
#
# COMPACT_ATOMS: atom_id res chain seq x y z
N MET A 1 -12.57 56.34 0.36
CA MET A 1 -13.41 55.43 1.16
C MET A 1 -13.13 54.03 0.66
N GLU A 2 -12.84 53.13 1.62
CA GLU A 2 -12.76 51.66 1.50
C GLU A 2 -11.59 51.14 0.63
N ASN A 3 -10.80 50.13 1.01
CA ASN A 3 -11.04 49.06 1.97
C ASN A 3 -9.67 48.48 2.40
N THR A 4 -9.18 48.79 3.60
CA THR A 4 -7.95 48.22 4.21
C THR A 4 -8.26 47.02 5.11
N SER A 5 -9.32 46.27 4.79
CA SER A 5 -9.94 45.28 5.70
C SER A 5 -9.55 43.82 5.42
N SER A 6 -8.63 43.55 4.50
CA SER A 6 -8.31 42.18 4.05
C SER A 6 -6.99 41.61 4.58
N LEU A 7 -6.17 42.39 5.29
CA LEU A 7 -4.89 41.92 5.87
C LEU A 7 -4.99 41.48 7.35
N ASN A 8 -6.12 41.71 8.02
CA ASN A 8 -6.33 41.30 9.41
C ASN A 8 -6.79 39.83 9.59
N GLY A 9 -7.14 39.12 8.51
CA GLY A 9 -7.65 37.75 8.57
C GLY A 9 -6.59 36.66 8.73
N PHE A 10 -5.38 36.87 8.19
CA PHE A 10 -4.28 35.90 8.30
C PHE A 10 -3.59 35.94 9.67
N GLY A 11 -3.52 37.11 10.31
CA GLY A 11 -3.01 37.26 11.67
C GLY A 11 -3.89 36.56 12.71
N HIS A 12 -5.21 36.69 12.59
CA HIS A 12 -6.16 36.05 13.50
C HIS A 12 -6.19 34.53 13.40
N GLY A 13 -5.96 33.94 12.21
CA GLY A 13 -5.85 32.49 12.06
C GLY A 13 -4.64 31.92 12.81
N ILE A 14 -3.50 32.61 12.77
CA ILE A 14 -2.28 32.22 13.48
C ILE A 14 -2.40 32.48 14.98
N GLU A 15 -2.97 33.62 15.41
CA GLU A 15 -3.21 33.91 16.82
C GLU A 15 -4.20 32.93 17.47
N GLN A 16 -5.26 32.53 16.75
CA GLN A 16 -6.18 31.48 17.22
C GLN A 16 -5.49 30.11 17.28
N TRP A 17 -4.63 29.79 16.30
CA TRP A 17 -3.83 28.57 16.31
C TRP A 17 -2.83 28.55 17.47
N VAL A 18 -2.17 29.69 17.76
CA VAL A 18 -1.23 29.87 18.87
C VAL A 18 -1.95 29.81 20.22
N GLN A 19 -3.08 30.48 20.40
CA GLN A 19 -3.90 30.40 21.62
C GLN A 19 -4.47 28.99 21.87
N GLN A 20 -4.69 28.23 20.80
CA GLN A 20 -5.16 26.84 20.88
C GLN A 20 -4.00 25.87 21.16
N MET A 21 -2.78 26.16 20.68
CA MET A 21 -1.55 25.48 21.10
C MET A 21 -1.19 25.79 22.56
N GLU A 22 -1.46 27.00 23.06
CA GLU A 22 -1.25 27.38 24.47
C GLU A 22 -2.18 26.62 25.43
N ARG A 23 -3.35 26.17 24.98
CA ARG A 23 -4.24 25.27 25.76
C ARG A 23 -3.72 23.83 25.84
N LEU A 24 -2.72 23.47 25.03
CA LEU A 24 -2.10 22.16 24.95
C LEU A 24 -0.70 22.18 25.58
N THR A 25 -0.52 22.34 26.90
CA THR A 25 0.83 22.13 27.50
C THR A 25 0.78 21.71 28.98
N PRO A 26 1.79 20.97 29.49
CA PRO A 26 3.22 21.12 29.19
C PRO A 26 3.93 19.84 28.74
N LEU A 27 4.20 19.78 27.43
CA LEU A 27 5.51 19.41 26.93
C LEU A 27 6.11 20.70 26.36
N THR A 28 7.39 20.94 26.57
CA THR A 28 8.11 22.13 26.11
C THR A 28 7.88 22.35 24.62
N GLY A 29 7.50 23.56 24.20
CA GLY A 29 7.04 23.85 22.83
C GLY A 29 7.99 23.43 21.70
N GLN A 30 9.29 23.26 22.00
CA GLN A 30 10.28 22.70 21.07
C GLN A 30 10.07 21.20 20.79
N ASP A 31 9.76 20.39 21.79
CA ASP A 31 9.60 18.93 21.63
C ASP A 31 8.32 18.60 20.85
N THR A 32 7.24 19.32 21.14
CA THR A 32 5.96 19.20 20.40
C THR A 32 6.14 19.59 18.94
N TYR A 33 6.86 20.68 18.67
CA TYR A 33 7.13 21.13 17.30
C TYR A 33 7.99 20.12 16.53
N GLN A 34 9.04 19.57 17.15
CA GLN A 34 9.87 18.54 16.53
C GLN A 34 9.09 17.27 16.20
N GLN A 35 8.24 16.80 17.12
CA GLN A 35 7.38 15.64 16.90
C GLN A 35 6.39 15.89 15.75
N LEU A 36 5.79 17.08 15.70
CA LEU A 36 4.88 17.44 14.61
C LEU A 36 5.60 17.53 13.27
N GLN A 37 6.80 18.13 13.23
CA GLN A 37 7.62 18.18 12.02
C GLN A 37 7.99 16.77 11.53
N GLU A 38 8.35 15.86 12.44
CA GLU A 38 8.64 14.47 12.11
C GLU A 38 7.43 13.80 11.46
N LEU A 39 6.24 13.96 12.03
CA LEU A 39 5.01 13.41 11.46
C LEU A 39 4.62 14.05 10.11
N LEU A 40 4.84 15.36 9.93
CA LEU A 40 4.46 16.07 8.69
C LEU A 40 5.37 15.74 7.50
N ARG A 41 6.61 15.31 7.73
CA ARG A 41 7.63 15.07 6.68
C ARG A 41 7.54 13.68 6.04
N GLN A 42 6.51 12.91 6.36
CA GLN A 42 6.35 11.57 5.82
C GLN A 42 5.95 11.63 4.34
N ARG A 43 6.27 10.55 3.63
CA ARG A 43 6.11 10.48 2.17
C ARG A 43 4.74 9.96 1.76
N ASP A 44 4.13 9.12 2.58
CA ASP A 44 2.87 8.42 2.34
C ASP A 44 2.20 8.09 3.69
N LEU A 45 0.97 7.53 3.64
CA LEU A 45 0.22 7.16 4.84
C LEU A 45 0.96 6.07 5.63
N ASP A 46 1.54 5.08 4.97
CA ASP A 46 2.21 3.95 5.64
C ASP A 46 3.44 4.41 6.46
N ALA A 47 4.23 5.34 5.93
CA ALA A 47 5.36 5.94 6.65
C ALA A 47 4.88 6.75 7.87
N LEU A 48 3.77 7.49 7.73
CA LEU A 48 3.15 8.19 8.86
C LEU A 48 2.71 7.22 9.95
N LEU A 49 2.03 6.13 9.58
CA LEU A 49 1.58 5.08 10.48
C LEU A 49 2.76 4.40 11.19
N ALA A 50 3.84 4.10 10.48
CA ALA A 50 5.04 3.48 11.03
C ALA A 50 5.72 4.36 12.10
N ILE A 51 5.92 5.66 11.82
CA ILE A 51 6.50 6.61 12.78
C ILE A 51 5.60 6.80 14.01
N PHE A 52 4.30 6.84 13.80
CA PHE A 52 3.34 6.87 14.90
C PHE A 52 3.48 5.62 15.79
N ALA A 53 3.49 4.44 15.19
CA ALA A 53 3.64 3.17 15.89
C ALA A 53 4.95 3.09 16.69
N GLU A 54 6.07 3.46 16.07
CA GLU A 54 7.39 3.47 16.71
C GLU A 54 7.41 4.38 17.94
N ARG A 55 6.83 5.58 17.84
CA ARG A 55 6.81 6.52 18.97
C ARG A 55 5.92 6.01 20.10
N VAL A 56 4.76 5.44 19.80
CA VAL A 56 3.87 4.93 20.85
C VAL A 56 4.46 3.70 21.54
N ALA A 57 5.18 2.85 20.80
CA ALA A 57 5.91 1.71 21.36
C ALA A 57 7.04 2.12 22.33
N LYS A 58 7.56 3.35 22.24
CA LYS A 58 8.51 3.91 23.22
C LYS A 58 7.84 4.31 24.54
N ILE A 59 6.52 4.47 24.58
CA ILE A 59 5.74 4.89 25.76
C ILE A 59 5.18 3.68 26.52
N VAL A 60 4.71 2.67 25.78
CA VAL A 60 4.01 1.49 26.32
C VAL A 60 4.47 0.19 25.65
N ARG A 61 4.38 -0.94 26.37
CA ARG A 61 4.64 -2.27 25.81
C ARG A 61 3.39 -2.79 25.10
N ILE A 62 3.44 -2.74 23.78
CA ILE A 62 2.33 -3.05 22.87
C ILE A 62 2.48 -4.48 22.39
N HIS A 63 1.41 -5.28 22.52
CA HIS A 63 1.31 -6.58 21.88
C HIS A 63 0.70 -6.45 20.47
N THR A 64 -0.44 -5.75 20.39
CA THR A 64 -1.07 -5.36 19.12
C THR A 64 -1.49 -3.90 19.14
N LEU A 65 -1.38 -3.26 17.97
CA LEU A 65 -1.89 -1.93 17.71
C LEU A 65 -2.56 -1.92 16.34
N HIS A 66 -3.84 -1.58 16.34
CA HIS A 66 -4.65 -1.44 15.14
C HIS A 66 -5.22 -0.04 15.04
N LEU A 67 -5.31 0.47 13.82
CA LEU A 67 -6.04 1.68 13.47
C LEU A 67 -7.12 1.32 12.46
N ASP A 68 -8.35 1.72 12.74
CA ASP A 68 -9.45 1.68 11.77
C ASP A 68 -9.85 3.11 11.40
N CYS A 69 -9.63 3.49 10.15
CA CYS A 69 -10.07 4.76 9.58
C CYS A 69 -10.99 4.56 8.36
N GLY A 70 -11.84 3.53 8.44
CA GLY A 70 -12.69 3.03 7.35
C GLY A 70 -12.09 1.82 6.63
N GLN A 71 -10.80 1.56 6.83
CA GLN A 71 -10.10 0.33 6.49
C GLN A 71 -9.19 -0.05 7.66
N PRO A 72 -9.02 -1.35 7.97
CA PRO A 72 -8.19 -1.80 9.07
C PRO A 72 -6.69 -1.74 8.70
N HIS A 73 -5.90 -1.06 9.52
CA HIS A 73 -4.45 -0.99 9.43
C HIS A 73 -3.82 -1.67 10.66
N SER A 74 -2.99 -2.69 10.44
CA SER A 74 -2.22 -3.35 11.50
C SER A 74 -0.86 -2.67 11.63
N LEU A 75 -0.67 -1.91 12.72
CA LEU A 75 0.53 -1.13 12.97
C LEU A 75 1.61 -1.95 13.68
N ILE A 76 1.21 -2.71 14.69
CA ILE A 76 2.09 -3.61 15.46
C ILE A 76 1.30 -4.89 15.70
N ALA A 77 1.92 -6.03 15.43
CA ALA A 77 1.38 -7.34 15.76
C ALA A 77 2.53 -8.29 16.10
N HIS A 78 2.57 -8.77 17.33
CA HIS A 78 3.52 -9.80 17.76
C HIS A 78 2.86 -11.18 17.81
N ALA A 79 3.66 -12.24 17.61
CA ALA A 79 3.14 -13.60 17.66
C ALA A 79 2.57 -13.90 19.07
N PRO A 80 1.45 -14.63 19.17
CA PRO A 80 0.82 -14.93 20.44
C PRO A 80 1.78 -15.77 21.31
N GLN A 81 2.19 -15.23 22.46
CA GLN A 81 2.94 -15.97 23.46
C GLN A 81 1.96 -16.62 24.44
N ALA A 82 2.13 -17.92 24.70
CA ALA A 82 1.25 -18.65 25.61
C ALA A 82 1.33 -18.07 27.03
N ARG A 83 0.17 -17.77 27.63
CA ARG A 83 -0.06 -17.32 29.04
C ARG A 83 0.17 -15.84 29.38
N GLN A 84 0.14 -14.92 28.43
CA GLN A 84 0.21 -13.49 28.74
C GLN A 84 -1.20 -12.89 28.91
N MET A 85 -1.47 -12.21 30.03
CA MET A 85 -2.69 -11.43 30.22
C MET A 85 -2.54 -10.10 29.48
N LEU A 86 -3.44 -9.82 28.54
CA LEU A 86 -3.42 -8.60 27.73
C LEU A 86 -4.49 -7.62 28.23
N HIS A 87 -4.16 -6.33 28.18
CA HIS A 87 -5.05 -5.24 28.55
C HIS A 87 -5.48 -4.46 27.30
N SER A 88 -6.78 -4.48 27.01
CA SER A 88 -7.33 -3.83 25.80
C SER A 88 -7.81 -2.41 26.09
N TYR A 89 -7.44 -1.48 25.22
CA TYR A 89 -7.87 -0.08 25.27
C TYR A 89 -8.27 0.41 23.88
N ARG A 90 -9.32 1.24 23.83
CA ARG A 90 -9.75 1.90 22.60
C ARG A 90 -9.74 3.41 22.76
N PHE A 91 -9.25 4.09 21.73
CA PHE A 91 -9.19 5.54 21.67
C PHE A 91 -9.83 6.01 20.37
N GLU A 92 -10.74 6.98 20.45
CA GLU A 92 -11.27 7.65 19.28
C GLU A 92 -10.31 8.77 18.85
N LEU A 93 -9.91 8.74 17.58
CA LEU A 93 -9.17 9.83 16.97
C LEU A 93 -10.16 10.83 16.40
N ARG A 94 -10.22 12.01 17.00
CA ARG A 94 -11.08 13.11 16.55
C ARG A 94 -10.23 14.27 16.04
N GLY A 95 -10.61 14.76 14.86
CA GLY A 95 -9.97 15.89 14.19
C GLY A 95 -10.57 17.23 14.60
N GLN A 96 -10.33 18.25 13.77
CA GLN A 96 -10.97 19.56 13.92
C GLN A 96 -12.50 19.42 13.83
N HIS A 97 -13.25 20.18 14.64
CA HIS A 97 -14.71 20.14 14.75
C HIS A 97 -15.30 18.77 15.20
N GLU A 98 -14.56 18.01 16.01
CA GLU A 98 -14.98 16.69 16.54
C GLU A 98 -15.29 15.62 15.49
N GLN A 99 -14.85 15.80 14.24
CA GLN A 99 -14.99 14.77 13.21
C GLN A 99 -14.22 13.50 13.63
N LEU A 100 -14.91 12.35 13.63
CA LEU A 100 -14.27 11.06 13.85
C LEU A 100 -13.38 10.71 12.66
N LEU A 101 -12.08 10.59 12.90
CA LEU A 101 -11.07 10.21 11.91
C LEU A 101 -10.83 8.70 11.89
N GLY A 102 -10.99 8.05 13.03
CA GLY A 102 -10.81 6.61 13.19
C GLY A 102 -10.74 6.18 14.65
N GLN A 103 -10.47 4.90 14.86
CA GLN A 103 -10.34 4.29 16.18
C GLN A 103 -9.02 3.54 16.29
N LEU A 104 -8.28 3.81 17.37
CA LEU A 104 -7.11 3.04 17.75
C LEU A 104 -7.51 1.96 18.75
N GLN A 105 -7.03 0.75 18.52
CA GLN A 105 -7.16 -0.37 19.45
C GLN A 105 -5.76 -0.83 19.87
N TYR A 106 -5.51 -0.74 21.17
CA TYR A 106 -4.28 -1.22 21.81
C TYR A 106 -4.57 -2.50 22.57
N GLU A 107 -3.68 -3.47 22.44
CA GLU A 107 -3.54 -4.56 23.40
C GLU A 107 -2.14 -4.47 24.01
N LEU A 108 -2.10 -4.25 25.32
CA LEU A 108 -0.86 -3.99 26.05
C LEU A 108 -0.53 -5.17 26.97
N GLU A 109 0.76 -5.41 27.17
CA GLU A 109 1.26 -6.42 28.11
C GLU A 109 1.08 -6.01 29.57
N GLN A 110 0.84 -4.71 29.81
CA GLN A 110 0.74 -4.10 31.13
C GLN A 110 -0.39 -3.06 31.13
N PRO A 111 -1.07 -2.84 32.27
CA PRO A 111 -2.10 -1.82 32.35
C PRO A 111 -1.48 -0.41 32.22
N LEU A 112 -2.23 0.51 31.62
CA LEU A 112 -1.82 1.90 31.46
C LEU A 112 -1.73 2.62 32.81
N SER A 113 -0.58 3.22 33.10
CA SER A 113 -0.47 4.24 34.15
C SER A 113 -1.10 5.57 33.70
N ASP A 114 -1.50 6.42 34.66
CA ASP A 114 -2.03 7.76 34.36
C ASP A 114 -1.04 8.66 33.62
N SER A 115 0.26 8.48 33.85
CA SER A 115 1.30 9.20 33.11
C SER A 115 1.34 8.76 31.64
N GLN A 116 1.37 7.45 31.39
CA GLN A 116 1.34 6.90 30.03
C GLN A 116 0.07 7.29 29.31
N ARG A 117 -1.09 7.22 29.98
CA ARG A 117 -2.38 7.62 29.40
C ARG A 117 -2.39 9.08 28.95
N ARG A 118 -1.79 9.98 29.73
CA ARG A 118 -1.63 11.39 29.37
C ARG A 118 -0.67 11.59 28.19
N GLN A 119 0.48 10.92 28.19
CA GLN A 119 1.46 10.99 27.09
C GLN A 119 0.89 10.46 25.77
N LEU A 120 0.18 9.33 25.83
CA LEU A 120 -0.54 8.78 24.67
C LEU A 120 -1.57 9.78 24.15
N GLY A 121 -2.41 10.34 25.03
CA GLY A 121 -3.41 11.32 24.64
C GLY A 121 -2.80 12.55 23.95
N GLN A 122 -1.68 13.07 24.44
CA GLN A 122 -0.95 14.17 23.81
C GLN A 122 -0.44 13.79 22.42
N TYR A 123 0.15 12.60 22.28
CA TYR A 123 0.68 12.16 20.98
C TYR A 123 -0.44 11.81 19.99
N HIS A 124 -1.56 11.26 20.45
CA HIS A 124 -2.77 11.06 19.64
C HIS A 124 -3.30 12.38 19.09
N GLN A 125 -3.32 13.44 19.90
CA GLN A 125 -3.72 14.77 19.44
C GLN A 125 -2.77 15.31 18.36
N LEU A 126 -1.46 15.14 18.52
CA LEU A 126 -0.50 15.52 17.48
C LEU A 126 -0.67 14.71 16.20
N PHE A 127 -0.91 13.41 16.32
CA PHE A 127 -1.15 12.51 15.19
C PHE A 127 -2.44 12.84 14.43
N CYS A 128 -3.48 13.32 15.11
CA CYS A 128 -4.71 13.79 14.48
C CYS A 128 -4.51 15.00 13.56
N LEU A 129 -3.40 15.74 13.68
CA LEU A 129 -3.13 16.91 12.83
C LEU A 129 -2.78 16.53 11.38
N PRO A 130 -1.76 15.68 11.10
CA PRO A 130 -1.44 15.25 9.75
C PRO A 130 -2.38 14.15 9.23
N LEU A 131 -2.94 13.30 10.09
CA LEU A 131 -3.68 12.11 9.66
C LEU A 131 -4.76 12.37 8.58
N PRO A 132 -5.65 13.38 8.70
CA PRO A 132 -6.67 13.66 7.68
C PRO A 132 -6.08 14.00 6.31
N LEU A 133 -4.94 14.68 6.28
CA LEU A 133 -4.24 15.03 5.04
C LEU A 133 -3.74 13.76 4.35
N TYR A 134 -3.07 12.87 5.08
CA TYR A 134 -2.53 11.62 4.52
C TYR A 134 -3.62 10.65 4.12
N LEU A 135 -4.73 10.56 4.88
CA LEU A 135 -5.90 9.79 4.48
C LEU A 135 -6.52 10.34 3.18
N ARG A 136 -6.58 11.66 3.03
CA ARG A 136 -7.10 12.29 1.81
C ARG A 136 -6.16 12.08 0.63
N LEU A 137 -4.85 12.24 0.81
CA LEU A 137 -3.85 11.98 -0.23
C LEU A 137 -3.91 10.53 -0.66
N SER A 138 -3.92 9.57 0.27
CA SER A 138 -4.06 8.15 -0.03
C SER A 138 -5.35 7.85 -0.80
N ARG A 139 -6.48 8.48 -0.45
CA ARG A 139 -7.72 8.35 -1.23
C ARG A 139 -7.60 8.94 -2.64
N LEU A 140 -6.95 10.09 -2.79
CA LEU A 140 -6.71 10.70 -4.10
C LEU A 140 -5.76 9.85 -4.94
N GLU A 141 -4.73 9.26 -4.34
CA GLU A 141 -3.82 8.29 -4.97
C GLU A 141 -4.56 7.02 -5.37
N GLN A 142 -5.48 6.53 -4.55
CA GLN A 142 -6.36 5.41 -4.93
C GLN A 142 -7.33 5.80 -6.07
N GLN A 143 -7.71 7.08 -6.18
CA GLN A 143 -8.45 7.59 -7.34
C GLN A 143 -7.59 7.71 -8.60
N VAL A 144 -6.26 7.77 -8.46
CA VAL A 144 -5.35 7.63 -9.60
C VAL A 144 -5.30 6.15 -9.95
N ARG A 145 -5.81 5.79 -11.14
CA ARG A 145 -5.84 4.39 -11.61
C ARG A 145 -4.47 3.81 -11.94
N LEU A 146 -3.42 4.61 -11.89
CA LEU A 146 -2.09 4.27 -12.38
C LEU A 146 -1.07 4.22 -11.22
N ASP A 147 -0.15 3.27 -11.30
CA ASP A 147 1.03 3.18 -10.45
C ASP A 147 2.04 4.27 -10.86
N HIS A 148 2.48 5.07 -9.89
CA HIS A 148 3.31 6.25 -10.16
C HIS A 148 4.68 5.92 -10.77
N LEU A 149 5.21 4.71 -10.52
CA LEU A 149 6.55 4.32 -10.93
C LEU A 149 6.52 3.74 -12.34
N THR A 150 5.56 2.85 -12.59
CA THR A 150 5.50 2.05 -13.80
C THR A 150 4.55 2.60 -14.87
N GLY A 151 3.60 3.46 -14.47
CA GLY A 151 2.54 3.96 -15.35
C GLY A 151 1.48 2.91 -15.73
N LEU A 152 1.57 1.68 -15.20
CA LEU A 152 0.56 0.64 -15.35
C LEU A 152 -0.63 0.90 -14.44
N GLY A 153 -1.70 0.12 -14.58
CA GLY A 153 -2.79 0.17 -13.60
C GLY A 153 -2.30 -0.19 -12.19
N ASN A 154 -2.74 0.52 -11.15
CA ASN A 154 -2.41 0.14 -9.78
C ASN A 154 -3.31 -0.99 -9.27
N ARG A 155 -3.04 -1.46 -8.04
CA ARG A 155 -3.84 -2.50 -7.39
C ARG A 155 -5.33 -2.16 -7.29
N SER A 156 -5.67 -0.94 -6.92
CA SER A 156 -7.07 -0.51 -6.82
C SER A 156 -7.77 -0.60 -8.18
N TYR A 157 -7.10 -0.15 -9.24
CA TYR A 157 -7.66 -0.25 -10.59
C TYR A 157 -7.77 -1.70 -11.07
N PHE A 158 -6.84 -2.57 -10.71
CA PHE A 158 -6.93 -4.00 -10.97
C PHE A 158 -8.18 -4.62 -10.31
N ASP A 159 -8.39 -4.38 -9.01
CA ASP A 159 -9.51 -4.95 -8.26
C ASP A 159 -10.86 -4.52 -8.87
N GLU A 160 -10.98 -3.25 -9.29
CA GLU A 160 -12.15 -2.76 -10.03
C GLU A 160 -12.29 -3.39 -11.43
N ALA A 161 -11.18 -3.57 -12.15
CA ALA A 161 -11.19 -4.08 -13.52
C ALA A 161 -11.54 -5.57 -13.58
N ILE A 162 -11.00 -6.38 -12.67
CA ILE A 162 -11.28 -7.82 -12.63
C ILE A 162 -12.72 -8.10 -12.19
N GLY A 163 -13.25 -7.33 -11.23
CA GLY A 163 -14.66 -7.44 -10.82
C GLY A 163 -15.60 -7.16 -11.98
N ARG A 164 -15.39 -6.03 -12.69
CA ARG A 164 -16.18 -5.68 -13.88
C ARG A 164 -16.05 -6.71 -14.99
N ALA A 165 -14.85 -7.23 -15.23
CA ALA A 165 -14.60 -8.24 -16.26
C ALA A 165 -15.39 -9.53 -15.97
N VAL A 166 -15.37 -10.03 -14.74
CA VAL A 166 -16.14 -11.22 -14.34
C VAL A 166 -17.65 -10.98 -14.47
N GLU A 167 -18.15 -9.85 -13.98
CA GLU A 167 -19.58 -9.50 -14.11
C GLU A 167 -20.04 -9.42 -15.57
N GLN A 168 -19.23 -8.83 -16.44
CA GLN A 168 -19.51 -8.75 -17.87
C GLN A 168 -19.55 -10.14 -18.51
N HIS A 169 -18.60 -11.01 -18.18
CA HIS A 169 -18.51 -12.36 -18.73
C HIS A 169 -19.60 -13.31 -18.20
N CYS A 170 -20.12 -13.07 -17.01
CA CYS A 170 -21.33 -13.73 -16.52
C CYS A 170 -22.56 -13.44 -17.40
N ARG A 171 -22.62 -12.26 -18.04
CA ARG A 171 -23.73 -11.86 -18.93
C ARG A 171 -23.46 -12.28 -20.37
N GLU A 172 -22.25 -12.08 -20.84
CA GLU A 172 -21.85 -12.33 -22.22
C GLU A 172 -20.45 -12.96 -22.27
N PRO A 173 -20.32 -14.29 -22.40
CA PRO A 173 -19.02 -14.96 -22.36
C PRO A 173 -18.18 -14.65 -23.61
N HIS A 174 -17.16 -13.81 -23.46
CA HIS A 174 -16.20 -13.43 -24.51
C HIS A 174 -14.77 -13.89 -24.22
N GLY A 175 -14.59 -14.71 -23.18
CA GLY A 175 -13.30 -15.22 -22.75
C GLY A 175 -12.46 -14.20 -21.95
N LEU A 176 -12.07 -14.59 -20.74
CA LEU A 176 -11.26 -13.79 -19.83
C LEU A 176 -10.12 -14.66 -19.28
N VAL A 177 -8.89 -14.18 -19.37
CA VAL A 177 -7.72 -14.82 -18.77
C VAL A 177 -7.02 -13.85 -17.84
N LEU A 178 -6.87 -14.26 -16.58
CA LEU A 178 -6.02 -13.59 -15.60
C LEU A 178 -4.61 -14.18 -15.68
N VAL A 179 -3.62 -13.31 -15.73
CA VAL A 179 -2.20 -13.66 -15.64
C VAL A 179 -1.60 -12.92 -14.46
N LEU A 180 -0.93 -13.63 -13.57
CA LEU A 180 -0.11 -13.08 -12.49
C LEU A 180 1.36 -13.29 -12.81
N LEU A 181 2.17 -12.28 -12.55
CA LEU A 181 3.58 -12.19 -12.89
C LEU A 181 4.37 -11.73 -11.68
N ASP A 182 5.58 -12.25 -11.52
CA ASP A 182 6.49 -11.84 -10.45
C ASP A 182 7.93 -11.85 -10.97
N LEU A 183 8.72 -10.85 -10.58
CA LEU A 183 10.12 -10.76 -11.01
C LEU A 183 11.01 -11.68 -10.18
N ASP A 184 11.68 -12.61 -10.85
CA ASP A 184 12.60 -13.50 -10.18
C ASP A 184 13.84 -12.73 -9.71
N ARG A 185 14.26 -12.99 -8.46
CA ARG A 185 15.47 -12.41 -7.85
C ARG A 185 15.47 -10.88 -7.72
N PHE A 186 14.32 -10.22 -7.82
CA PHE A 186 14.25 -8.76 -7.70
C PHE A 186 14.83 -8.22 -6.38
N LYS A 187 14.60 -8.94 -5.27
CA LYS A 187 15.22 -8.61 -3.98
C LYS A 187 16.76 -8.57 -4.05
N GLN A 188 17.40 -9.49 -4.78
CA GLN A 188 18.86 -9.51 -4.94
C GLN A 188 19.36 -8.29 -5.71
N VAL A 189 18.58 -7.79 -6.67
CA VAL A 189 18.89 -6.55 -7.40
C VAL A 189 18.88 -5.37 -6.43
N ASN A 190 17.83 -5.24 -5.61
CA ASN A 190 17.75 -4.19 -4.59
C ASN A 190 18.90 -4.27 -3.59
N ASP A 191 19.22 -5.47 -3.12
CA ASP A 191 20.28 -5.69 -2.12
C ASP A 191 21.68 -5.40 -2.69
N THR A 192 21.90 -5.65 -3.98
CA THR A 192 23.21 -5.47 -4.64
C THR A 192 23.42 -4.06 -5.17
N TRP A 193 22.40 -3.46 -5.77
CA TRP A 193 22.50 -2.21 -6.54
C TRP A 193 21.69 -1.05 -5.94
N GLY A 194 20.93 -1.32 -4.88
CA GLY A 194 20.08 -0.34 -4.22
C GLY A 194 18.72 -0.13 -4.88
N HIS A 195 17.78 0.43 -4.11
CA HIS A 195 16.41 0.73 -4.55
C HIS A 195 16.31 1.57 -5.84
N PRO A 196 17.16 2.59 -6.11
CA PRO A 196 17.07 3.35 -7.35
C PRO A 196 17.24 2.50 -8.62
N VAL A 197 18.07 1.46 -8.55
CA VAL A 197 18.25 0.51 -9.67
C VAL A 197 17.07 -0.45 -9.74
N GLY A 198 16.53 -0.89 -8.60
CA GLY A 198 15.28 -1.65 -8.56
C GLY A 198 14.11 -0.90 -9.20
N ASP A 199 13.97 0.38 -8.92
CA ASP A 199 12.93 1.24 -9.48
C ASP A 199 13.06 1.36 -11.01
N LEU A 200 14.30 1.45 -11.51
CA LEU A 200 14.58 1.42 -12.95
C LEU A 200 14.18 0.08 -13.57
N VAL A 201 14.54 -1.04 -12.92
CA VAL A 201 14.17 -2.39 -13.38
C VAL A 201 12.65 -2.55 -13.46
N LEU A 202 11.91 -2.13 -12.44
CA LEU A 202 10.45 -2.17 -12.42
C LEU A 202 9.84 -1.33 -13.55
N SER A 203 10.34 -0.11 -13.74
CA SER A 203 9.89 0.81 -14.80
C SER A 203 10.14 0.23 -16.19
N ARG A 204 11.32 -0.37 -16.41
CA ARG A 204 11.66 -1.02 -17.68
C ARG A 204 10.84 -2.27 -17.93
N PHE A 205 10.69 -3.13 -16.93
CA PHE A 205 9.85 -4.32 -17.04
C PHE A 205 8.42 -3.96 -17.43
N ALA A 206 7.83 -2.95 -16.79
CA ALA A 206 6.50 -2.46 -17.11
C ALA A 206 6.35 -2.00 -18.56
N GLN A 207 7.33 -1.25 -19.09
CA GLN A 207 7.34 -0.82 -20.49
C GLN A 207 7.36 -2.02 -21.46
N LEU A 208 8.19 -3.02 -21.19
CA LEU A 208 8.27 -4.23 -22.02
C LEU A 208 6.99 -5.05 -21.92
N LEU A 209 6.42 -5.17 -20.73
CA LEU A 209 5.17 -5.86 -20.48
C LEU A 209 4.02 -5.23 -21.28
N GLN A 210 3.94 -3.89 -21.29
CA GLN A 210 2.95 -3.15 -22.05
C GLN A 210 3.11 -3.34 -23.57
N GLY A 211 4.35 -3.42 -24.07
CA GLY A 211 4.63 -3.76 -25.47
C GLY A 211 4.29 -5.20 -25.87
N CYS A 212 4.14 -6.10 -24.89
CA CYS A 212 3.81 -7.51 -25.11
C CYS A 212 2.30 -7.79 -25.12
N ILE A 213 1.44 -6.80 -24.86
CA ILE A 213 -0.02 -6.97 -24.84
C ILE A 213 -0.69 -6.12 -25.94
N ARG A 214 -1.94 -6.44 -26.30
CA ARG A 214 -2.74 -5.64 -27.27
C ARG A 214 -3.55 -4.58 -26.53
N GLY A 215 -4.08 -3.60 -27.27
CA GLY A 215 -4.80 -2.46 -26.68
C GLY A 215 -6.09 -2.81 -25.92
N THR A 216 -6.67 -4.00 -26.10
CA THR A 216 -7.83 -4.46 -25.31
C THR A 216 -7.44 -5.14 -24.00
N ASP A 217 -6.19 -5.57 -23.89
CA ASP A 217 -5.67 -6.17 -22.67
C ASP A 217 -5.22 -5.05 -21.71
N GLN A 218 -5.21 -5.35 -20.42
CA GLN A 218 -4.81 -4.39 -19.39
C GLN A 218 -3.67 -4.97 -18.55
N ALA A 219 -2.70 -4.13 -18.22
CA ALA A 219 -1.57 -4.46 -17.36
C ALA A 219 -1.60 -3.64 -16.08
N PHE A 220 -1.25 -4.28 -14.97
CA PHE A 220 -1.30 -3.72 -13.63
C PHE A 220 -0.06 -4.07 -12.84
N ARG A 221 0.31 -3.21 -11.89
CA ARG A 221 1.25 -3.51 -10.81
C ARG A 221 0.46 -3.66 -9.50
N LEU A 222 0.58 -4.82 -8.86
CA LEU A 222 -0.18 -5.15 -7.66
C LEU A 222 0.53 -4.69 -6.37
N GLY A 223 1.85 -4.56 -6.43
CA GLY A 223 2.70 -4.13 -5.31
C GLY A 223 4.09 -4.74 -5.44
N GLY A 224 5.14 -4.10 -4.89
CA GLY A 224 6.49 -4.64 -4.95
C GLY A 224 6.95 -4.96 -6.38
N ASP A 225 7.23 -6.24 -6.63
CA ASP A 225 7.62 -6.89 -7.89
C ASP A 225 6.50 -7.72 -8.56
N GLU A 226 5.26 -7.60 -8.07
CA GLU A 226 4.10 -8.34 -8.57
C GLU A 226 3.32 -7.53 -9.62
N PHE A 227 2.99 -8.20 -10.72
CA PHE A 227 2.25 -7.65 -11.85
C PHE A 227 1.08 -8.56 -12.22
N ALA A 228 0.07 -7.98 -12.87
CA ALA A 228 -1.06 -8.73 -13.40
C ALA A 228 -1.44 -8.28 -14.81
N LEU A 229 -1.96 -9.21 -15.61
CA LEU A 229 -2.61 -8.92 -16.88
C LEU A 229 -4.05 -9.44 -16.86
N LEU A 230 -4.96 -8.64 -17.42
CA LEU A 230 -6.30 -9.07 -17.79
C LEU A 230 -6.39 -9.12 -19.31
N LEU A 231 -6.46 -10.34 -19.85
CA LEU A 231 -6.58 -10.58 -21.29
C LEU A 231 -8.06 -10.80 -21.61
N GLN A 232 -8.63 -9.92 -22.42
CA GLN A 232 -10.01 -10.01 -22.87
C GLN A 232 -10.23 -9.21 -24.16
N PRO A 233 -11.06 -9.69 -25.11
CA PRO A 233 -11.64 -11.03 -25.18
C PRO A 233 -10.56 -12.09 -25.49
N ALA A 234 -10.53 -13.21 -24.78
CA ALA A 234 -9.39 -14.13 -24.80
C ALA A 234 -9.77 -15.62 -24.65
N ASP A 235 -9.18 -16.45 -25.51
CA ASP A 235 -9.22 -17.91 -25.34
C ASP A 235 -8.38 -18.34 -24.12
N PRO A 236 -8.64 -19.52 -23.52
CA PRO A 236 -7.92 -20.00 -22.34
C PRO A 236 -6.39 -20.05 -22.47
N GLU A 237 -5.86 -20.16 -23.69
CA GLU A 237 -4.42 -20.20 -23.97
C GLU A 237 -3.82 -18.85 -24.41
N ALA A 238 -4.60 -17.76 -24.41
CA ALA A 238 -4.14 -16.44 -24.87
C ALA A 238 -2.93 -15.89 -24.09
N TRP A 239 -2.68 -16.40 -22.88
CA TRP A 239 -1.50 -16.06 -22.09
C TRP A 239 -0.19 -16.58 -22.70
N ARG A 240 -0.21 -17.67 -23.49
CA ARG A 240 1.00 -18.28 -24.08
C ARG A 240 1.74 -17.36 -25.06
N PRO A 241 1.11 -16.75 -26.07
CA PRO A 241 1.80 -15.84 -26.98
C PRO A 241 2.28 -14.55 -26.30
N VAL A 242 1.58 -14.08 -25.26
CA VAL A 242 2.05 -12.95 -24.43
C VAL A 242 3.32 -13.36 -23.68
N TRP A 243 3.30 -14.54 -23.05
CA TRP A 243 4.43 -15.10 -22.33
C TRP A 243 5.68 -15.27 -23.20
N LEU A 244 5.54 -15.89 -24.38
CA LEU A 244 6.66 -16.10 -25.29
C LEU A 244 7.28 -14.78 -25.76
N ARG A 245 6.46 -13.76 -26.04
CA ARG A 245 6.95 -12.42 -26.38
C ARG A 245 7.69 -11.79 -25.21
N LEU A 246 7.11 -11.84 -24.01
CA LEU A 246 7.74 -11.29 -22.81
C LEU A 246 9.10 -11.95 -22.54
N GLN A 247 9.17 -13.28 -22.59
CA GLN A 247 10.44 -14.00 -22.44
C GLN A 247 11.47 -13.57 -23.48
N HIS A 248 11.08 -13.50 -24.76
CA HIS A 248 12.00 -13.07 -25.83
C HIS A 248 12.52 -11.65 -25.61
N VAL A 249 11.64 -10.72 -25.25
CA VAL A 249 11.98 -9.32 -25.02
C VAL A 249 12.87 -9.18 -23.78
N LEU A 250 12.60 -9.89 -22.69
CA LEU A 250 13.46 -9.87 -21.49
C LEU A 250 14.86 -10.40 -21.76
N HIS A 251 14.98 -11.49 -22.52
CA HIS A 251 16.30 -12.07 -22.88
C HIS A 251 17.09 -11.17 -23.83
N SER A 252 16.42 -10.44 -24.73
CA SER A 252 17.09 -9.57 -25.70
C SER A 252 17.38 -8.16 -25.16
N HIS A 253 16.77 -7.76 -24.04
CA HIS A 253 16.95 -6.43 -23.48
C HIS A 253 18.25 -6.33 -22.67
N LYS A 254 19.28 -5.72 -23.26
CA LYS A 254 20.64 -5.60 -22.70
C LYS A 254 20.67 -5.13 -21.25
N GLU A 255 19.90 -4.09 -20.90
CA GLU A 255 19.88 -3.55 -19.53
C GLU A 255 19.34 -4.55 -18.50
N LEU A 256 18.24 -5.26 -18.79
CA LEU A 256 17.62 -6.20 -17.85
C LEU A 256 18.39 -7.52 -17.79
N SER A 257 18.96 -7.95 -18.93
CA SER A 257 19.84 -9.12 -18.98
C SER A 257 21.10 -8.94 -18.10
N ALA A 258 21.61 -7.71 -17.98
CA ALA A 258 22.76 -7.41 -17.12
C ALA A 258 22.45 -7.63 -15.63
N PHE A 259 21.18 -7.51 -15.24
CA PHE A 259 20.73 -7.75 -13.87
C PHE A 259 20.22 -9.20 -13.65
N SER A 260 20.26 -10.05 -14.68
CA SER A 260 19.76 -11.44 -14.64
C SER A 260 18.32 -11.56 -14.12
N VAL A 261 17.48 -10.56 -14.44
CA VAL A 261 16.08 -10.50 -13.98
C VAL A 261 15.24 -11.43 -14.86
N GLY A 262 14.71 -12.48 -14.25
CA GLY A 262 13.70 -13.35 -14.83
C GLY A 262 12.29 -12.91 -14.43
N CYS A 263 11.29 -13.65 -14.90
CA CYS A 263 9.95 -13.56 -14.31
C CYS A 263 9.30 -14.94 -14.27
N SER A 264 8.44 -15.12 -13.29
CA SER A 264 7.56 -16.27 -13.15
C SER A 264 6.13 -15.86 -13.49
N LEU A 265 5.34 -16.77 -14.06
CA LEU A 265 3.95 -16.51 -14.48
C LEU A 265 2.99 -17.57 -13.94
N GLY A 266 1.82 -17.16 -13.48
CA GLY A 266 0.65 -18.03 -13.28
C GLY A 266 -0.52 -17.51 -14.10
N ALA A 267 -1.29 -18.39 -14.74
CA ALA A 267 -2.46 -17.97 -15.53
C ALA A 267 -3.67 -18.83 -15.23
N ALA A 268 -4.85 -18.22 -15.24
CA ALA A 268 -6.12 -18.91 -15.11
C ALA A 268 -7.15 -18.29 -16.07
N SER A 269 -7.89 -19.15 -16.77
CA SER A 269 -9.01 -18.73 -17.61
C SER A 269 -10.30 -18.77 -16.80
N TRP A 270 -11.09 -17.72 -16.91
CA TRP A 270 -12.43 -17.69 -16.35
C TRP A 270 -13.36 -18.65 -17.09
N HIS A 271 -14.27 -19.28 -16.36
CA HIS A 271 -15.37 -20.05 -16.89
C HIS A 271 -16.64 -19.79 -16.09
N SER A 272 -17.80 -20.14 -16.65
CA SER A 272 -19.09 -19.94 -15.99
C SER A 272 -19.10 -20.52 -14.57
N GLY A 273 -19.65 -19.76 -13.62
CA GLY A 273 -19.70 -20.11 -12.19
C GLY A 273 -18.41 -19.84 -11.39
N MET A 274 -17.37 -19.28 -12.01
CA MET A 274 -16.16 -18.84 -11.32
C MET A 274 -16.29 -17.39 -10.87
N ASP A 275 -16.01 -17.10 -9.60
CA ASP A 275 -15.91 -15.74 -9.07
C ASP A 275 -14.46 -15.21 -9.18
N VAL A 276 -14.29 -13.92 -8.84
CA VAL A 276 -12.99 -13.25 -8.86
C VAL A 276 -11.99 -13.97 -7.94
N GLN A 277 -12.42 -14.37 -6.74
CA GLN A 277 -11.55 -14.99 -5.74
C GLN A 277 -10.98 -16.32 -6.24
N ARG A 278 -11.83 -17.16 -6.84
CA ARG A 278 -11.41 -18.46 -7.39
C ARG A 278 -10.53 -18.29 -8.62
N LEU A 279 -10.82 -17.32 -9.49
CA LEU A 279 -9.97 -17.01 -10.64
C LEU A 279 -8.57 -16.59 -10.18
N TYR A 280 -8.50 -15.67 -9.22
CA TYR A 280 -7.24 -15.19 -8.65
C TYR A 280 -6.47 -16.31 -7.97
N ALA A 281 -7.11 -17.08 -7.07
CA ALA A 281 -6.49 -18.18 -6.35
C ALA A 281 -5.94 -19.27 -7.29
N THR A 282 -6.61 -19.52 -8.42
CA THR A 282 -6.12 -20.48 -9.42
C THR A 282 -4.86 -19.97 -10.13
N ALA A 283 -4.85 -18.69 -10.54
CA ALA A 283 -3.67 -18.09 -11.15
C ALA A 283 -2.48 -18.04 -10.18
N ASP A 284 -2.73 -17.70 -8.92
CA ASP A 284 -1.72 -17.64 -7.86
C ASP A 284 -1.13 -19.02 -7.55
N ALA A 285 -1.97 -20.06 -7.46
CA ALA A 285 -1.50 -21.43 -7.28
C ALA A 285 -0.57 -21.89 -8.42
N HIS A 286 -0.89 -21.50 -9.67
CA HIS A 286 -0.02 -21.78 -10.81
C HIS A 286 1.31 -21.02 -10.75
N LEU A 287 1.29 -19.74 -10.34
CA LEU A 287 2.49 -18.94 -10.16
C LEU A 287 3.39 -19.55 -9.08
N TYR A 288 2.80 -19.88 -7.93
CA TYR A 288 3.50 -20.50 -6.80
C TYR A 288 4.12 -21.86 -7.16
N ALA A 289 3.39 -22.70 -7.90
CA ALA A 289 3.91 -23.98 -8.39
C ALA A 289 5.14 -23.79 -9.29
N ARG A 290 5.13 -22.79 -10.19
CA ARG A 290 6.28 -22.48 -11.05
C ARG A 290 7.46 -21.93 -10.27
N LYS A 291 7.24 -21.02 -9.32
CA LYS A 291 8.30 -20.54 -8.43
C LYS A 291 8.96 -21.68 -7.67
N LYS A 292 8.18 -22.62 -7.12
CA LYS A 292 8.72 -23.81 -6.45
C LYS A 292 9.53 -24.71 -7.39
N ALA A 293 9.07 -24.90 -8.63
CA ALA A 293 9.81 -25.68 -9.62
C ALA A 293 11.14 -25.00 -10.00
N GLY A 294 11.18 -23.68 -10.09
CA GLY A 294 12.41 -22.91 -10.36
C GLY A 294 13.36 -22.78 -9.15
N VAL A 295 12.86 -22.89 -7.92
CA VAL A 295 13.67 -22.88 -6.68
C VAL A 295 14.26 -24.26 -6.35
N ASN A 296 13.62 -25.35 -6.78
CA ASN A 296 14.07 -26.74 -6.56
C ASN A 296 14.78 -27.38 -7.76
N GLY A 297 15.29 -26.60 -8.72
CA GLY A 297 16.08 -27.10 -9.84
C GLY A 297 17.31 -26.22 -10.11
N PRO A 298 18.51 -26.78 -10.02
CA PRO A 298 19.13 -27.25 -11.25
C PRO A 298 19.71 -28.65 -11.09
N SER A 299 19.25 -29.60 -11.91
CA SER A 299 20.06 -30.75 -12.29
C SER A 299 19.48 -31.42 -13.53
N GLU A 300 20.24 -31.25 -14.61
CA GLU A 300 20.27 -31.98 -15.91
C GLU A 300 19.19 -31.67 -16.96
#